data_AF-A0A7S1HPU3-F1
#
_entry.id   AF-A0A7S1HPU3-F1
#
_cell.length_a   1.000
_cell.length_b   1.000
_cell.length_c   1.000
_cell.angle_alpha   90.00
_cell.angle_beta   90.00
_cell.angle_gamma   90.00
#
_symmetry.space_group_name_H-M   'P 1'
#
loop_
_entity.id
_entity.type
_entity.pdbx_description
1 polymer ?
#
loop_
_entity_poly.entity_id
_entity_poly.type
_entity_poly.pdbx_seq_one_letter_code
_entity_poly.pdbx_strand_id
1 'polypeptide(L)'
;HELIHSRFRSDRILSKFNLTLQCYPWYEQSHKLIHHVRVATPSDPSSGMKGQSVYGFMARSVFENIALLLKMDQISRLTKASWVLGPTLLAGFFLGALGPKALLTFLGASLVAILMLEIVQYIEHYGLERKRLDNGKYEPVTTAHSWNADWLFTNCHVINLQLHGDHHLNAKTPFNELENKTKGPQLCAPYPVLILLALVPPLWFWIMDRRLDEFEQQQGKQAAA
;
A
#
# COMPACT_ATOMS: atom_id res chain seq x y z
N HIS A 1 0.88 -7.47 -4.76
CA HIS A 1 0.15 -7.08 -3.55
C HIS A 1 -0.70 -8.26 -3.07
N GLU A 2 -1.78 -8.61 -3.77
CA GLU A 2 -2.71 -9.71 -3.40
C GLU A 2 -2.06 -11.05 -3.03
N LEU A 3 -1.04 -11.50 -3.78
CA LEU A 3 -0.36 -12.78 -3.52
C LEU A 3 0.31 -12.87 -2.13
N ILE A 4 0.56 -11.74 -1.46
CA ILE A 4 1.11 -11.69 -0.09
C ILE A 4 0.19 -12.42 0.90
N HIS A 5 -1.12 -12.32 0.67
CA HIS A 5 -2.17 -12.81 1.57
C HIS A 5 -2.82 -14.11 1.13
N SER A 6 -2.50 -14.57 -0.09
CA SER A 6 -3.02 -15.82 -0.63
C SER A 6 -2.84 -16.98 0.35
N ARG A 7 -3.83 -17.88 0.36
CA ARG A 7 -3.81 -19.12 1.15
C ARG A 7 -2.81 -20.13 0.59
N PHE A 8 -2.48 -20.05 -0.70
CA PHE A 8 -1.55 -20.95 -1.35
C PHE A 8 -0.10 -20.55 -1.08
N ARG A 9 0.73 -21.56 -0.77
CA ARG A 9 2.15 -21.34 -0.50
C ARG A 9 2.92 -20.90 -1.75
N SER A 10 2.53 -21.41 -2.93
CA SER A 10 3.11 -21.03 -4.23
C SER A 10 3.02 -19.52 -4.45
N ASP A 11 1.85 -18.95 -4.20
CA ASP A 11 1.57 -17.53 -4.43
C ASP A 11 2.38 -16.65 -3.50
N ARG A 12 2.48 -17.03 -2.22
CA ARG A 12 3.31 -16.31 -1.25
C ARG A 12 4.81 -16.39 -1.60
N ILE A 13 5.27 -17.52 -2.14
CA ILE A 13 6.65 -17.66 -2.64
C ILE A 13 6.85 -16.75 -3.85
N LEU A 14 5.92 -16.75 -4.81
CA LEU A 14 5.97 -15.89 -5.99
C LEU A 14 5.97 -14.41 -5.59
N SER A 15 5.16 -14.03 -4.60
CA SER A 15 5.13 -12.68 -4.05
C SER A 15 6.49 -12.28 -3.46
N LYS A 16 7.08 -13.14 -2.63
CA LYS A 16 8.42 -12.90 -2.04
C LYS A 16 9.49 -12.75 -3.10
N PHE A 17 9.45 -13.60 -4.13
CA PHE A 17 10.37 -13.54 -5.25
C PHE A 17 10.24 -12.21 -6.01
N ASN A 18 9.02 -11.82 -6.39
CA ASN A 18 8.78 -10.55 -7.10
C ASN A 18 9.20 -9.33 -6.27
N LEU A 19 8.88 -9.29 -4.98
CA LEU A 19 9.30 -8.19 -4.10
C LEU A 19 10.82 -8.12 -3.97
N THR A 20 11.51 -9.26 -3.89
CA THR A 20 12.98 -9.31 -3.86
C THR A 20 13.57 -8.83 -5.19
N LEU A 21 12.95 -9.24 -6.32
CA LEU A 21 13.35 -8.81 -7.66
C LEU A 21 13.28 -7.28 -7.80
N GLN A 22 12.27 -6.64 -7.21
CA GLN A 22 12.13 -5.19 -7.21
C GLN A 22 12.90 -4.47 -6.09
N CYS A 23 13.83 -5.16 -5.41
CA CYS A 23 14.59 -4.62 -4.29
C CYS A 23 13.73 -4.11 -3.10
N TYR A 24 12.50 -4.62 -2.95
CA TYR A 24 11.55 -4.22 -1.89
C TYR A 24 11.01 -5.38 -1.03
N PRO A 25 11.87 -6.31 -0.56
CA PRO A 25 11.43 -7.56 0.10
C PRO A 25 10.79 -7.36 1.48
N TRP A 26 11.06 -6.26 2.19
CA TRP A 26 10.46 -6.00 3.51
C TRP A 26 8.98 -5.62 3.44
N TYR A 27 8.50 -5.19 2.27
CA TYR A 27 7.12 -4.79 2.04
C TYR A 27 6.11 -5.84 2.50
N GLU A 28 6.41 -7.12 2.26
CA GLU A 28 5.53 -8.22 2.66
C GLU A 28 5.24 -8.21 4.17
N GLN A 29 6.26 -7.89 4.98
CA GLN A 29 6.15 -7.89 6.43
C GLN A 29 5.56 -6.58 6.94
N SER A 30 5.94 -5.42 6.38
CA SER A 30 5.32 -4.15 6.76
C SER A 30 3.82 -4.17 6.46
N HIS A 31 3.46 -4.64 5.27
CA HIS A 31 2.08 -4.67 4.84
C HIS A 31 1.22 -5.57 5.75
N LYS A 32 1.69 -6.78 6.08
CA LYS A 32 0.93 -7.72 6.94
C LYS A 32 0.95 -7.37 8.43
N LEU A 33 2.13 -7.06 8.97
CA LEU A 33 2.34 -6.97 10.43
C LEU A 33 2.15 -5.55 10.96
N ILE A 34 2.20 -4.54 10.08
CA ILE A 34 2.04 -3.13 10.45
C ILE A 34 0.76 -2.61 9.81
N HIS A 35 0.74 -2.50 8.48
CA HIS A 35 -0.32 -1.79 7.77
C HIS A 35 -1.70 -2.42 7.98
N HIS A 36 -1.94 -3.69 7.68
CA HIS A 36 -3.26 -4.30 7.92
C HIS A 36 -3.73 -4.25 9.38
N VAL A 37 -2.80 -4.23 10.33
CA VAL A 37 -3.10 -4.17 11.77
C VAL A 37 -3.47 -2.74 12.19
N ARG A 38 -2.78 -1.75 11.61
CA ARG A 38 -2.77 -0.35 12.05
C ARG A 38 -3.36 0.62 11.03
N VAL A 39 -3.86 0.14 9.89
CA VAL A 39 -4.38 0.93 8.77
C VAL A 39 -5.31 2.02 9.28
N ALA A 40 -5.19 3.21 8.70
CA ALA A 40 -5.93 4.40 9.09
C ALA A 40 -5.74 4.77 10.57
N THR A 41 -4.57 4.52 11.16
CA THR A 41 -4.22 5.05 12.49
C THR A 41 -2.92 5.85 12.42
N PRO A 42 -2.66 6.78 13.36
CA PRO A 42 -1.39 7.50 13.44
C PRO A 42 -0.14 6.61 13.55
N SER A 43 -0.32 5.33 13.92
CA SER A 43 0.77 4.36 14.09
C SER A 43 1.10 3.54 12.85
N ASP A 44 0.38 3.78 11.74
CA ASP A 44 0.64 3.19 10.44
C ASP A 44 1.42 4.15 9.52
N PRO A 45 2.67 3.82 9.18
CA PRO A 45 3.45 4.61 8.22
C PRO A 45 2.83 4.63 6.82
N SER A 46 2.05 3.61 6.46
CA SER A 46 1.50 3.42 5.10
C SER A 46 0.08 3.97 4.91
N SER A 47 -0.44 4.71 5.90
CA SER A 47 -1.68 5.51 5.75
C SER A 47 -1.33 6.98 5.56
N GLY A 48 -1.79 7.59 4.47
CA GLY A 48 -1.53 9.00 4.17
C GLY A 48 -2.31 9.93 5.10
N MET A 49 -1.67 10.99 5.60
CA MET A 49 -2.39 12.01 6.38
C MET A 49 -3.05 13.02 5.44
N LYS A 50 -4.18 13.62 5.85
CA LYS A 50 -4.78 14.74 5.11
C LYS A 50 -3.77 15.88 4.97
N GLY A 51 -3.65 16.44 3.77
CA GLY A 51 -2.65 17.47 3.43
C GLY A 51 -1.18 17.01 3.35
N GLN A 52 -0.86 15.74 3.62
CA GLN A 52 0.51 15.23 3.44
C GLN A 52 0.82 15.06 1.95
N SER A 53 1.95 15.57 1.46
CA SER A 53 2.35 15.34 0.07
C SER A 53 2.76 13.89 -0.17
N VAL A 54 2.58 13.39 -1.39
CA VAL A 54 3.00 12.03 -1.76
C VAL A 54 4.50 11.81 -1.50
N TYR A 55 5.34 12.82 -1.70
CA TYR A 55 6.78 12.75 -1.44
C TYR A 55 7.10 12.58 0.05
N GLY A 56 6.45 13.37 0.90
CA GLY A 56 6.58 13.24 2.35
C GLY A 56 6.04 11.91 2.87
N PHE A 57 4.93 11.44 2.29
CA PHE A 57 4.39 10.12 2.56
C PHE A 57 5.36 9.00 2.18
N MET A 58 5.89 8.99 0.94
CA MET A 58 6.77 7.91 0.46
C MET A 58 8.01 7.78 1.34
N ALA A 59 8.65 8.89 1.68
CA ALA A 59 9.81 8.87 2.58
C ALA A 59 9.42 8.30 3.95
N ARG A 60 8.34 8.79 4.55
CA ARG A 60 7.86 8.31 5.85
C ARG A 60 7.52 6.81 5.82
N SER A 61 6.69 6.39 4.86
CA SER A 61 6.22 5.02 4.69
C SER A 61 7.41 4.06 4.58
N VAL A 62 8.39 4.35 3.73
CA VAL A 62 9.54 3.46 3.54
C VAL A 62 10.39 3.38 4.81
N PHE A 63 10.84 4.51 5.36
CA PHE A 63 11.82 4.51 6.45
C PHE A 63 11.22 4.08 7.79
N GLU A 64 10.02 4.53 8.13
CA GLU A 64 9.40 4.16 9.40
C GLU A 64 8.98 2.69 9.42
N ASN A 65 8.50 2.13 8.29
CA ASN A 65 8.22 0.69 8.22
C ASN A 65 9.48 -0.14 8.48
N ILE A 66 10.60 0.18 7.83
CA ILE A 66 11.87 -0.53 8.07
C ILE A 66 12.26 -0.40 9.55
N ALA A 67 12.21 0.82 10.11
CA ALA A 67 12.57 1.05 11.51
C ALA A 67 11.70 0.25 12.49
N LEU A 68 10.39 0.15 12.25
CA LEU A 68 9.47 -0.66 13.04
C LEU A 68 9.76 -2.16 12.90
N LEU A 69 9.93 -2.64 11.67
CA LEU A 69 10.21 -4.05 11.39
C LEU A 69 11.53 -4.51 12.01
N LEU A 70 12.56 -3.67 12.03
CA LEU A 70 13.85 -3.99 12.67
C LEU A 70 13.69 -4.21 14.18
N LYS A 71 12.74 -3.53 14.83
CA LYS A 71 12.42 -3.67 16.26
C LYS A 71 11.48 -4.84 16.59
N MET A 72 10.90 -5.50 15.59
CA MET A 72 10.00 -6.64 15.82
C MET A 72 10.77 -7.93 16.08
N ASP A 73 10.58 -8.54 17.25
CA ASP A 73 11.25 -9.79 17.64
C ASP A 73 10.69 -11.03 16.94
N GLN A 74 9.42 -10.99 16.52
CA GLN A 74 8.78 -12.08 15.78
C GLN A 74 9.37 -12.31 14.38
N ILE A 75 10.14 -11.35 13.85
CA ILE A 75 10.80 -11.48 12.54
C ILE A 75 12.22 -12.00 12.76
N SER A 76 12.51 -13.19 12.22
CA SER A 76 13.82 -13.82 12.37
C SER A 76 14.95 -12.96 11.78
N ARG A 77 16.13 -13.03 12.40
CA ARG A 77 17.35 -12.35 11.90
C ARG A 77 17.66 -12.73 10.45
N LEU A 78 17.42 -13.99 10.06
CA LEU A 78 17.60 -14.46 8.69
C LEU A 78 16.67 -13.75 7.70
N THR A 79 15.41 -13.53 8.08
CA THR A 79 14.45 -12.79 7.24
C THR A 79 14.87 -11.32 7.10
N LYS A 80 15.31 -10.68 8.19
CA LYS A 80 15.83 -9.30 8.13
C LYS A 80 17.07 -9.21 7.24
N ALA A 81 17.98 -10.19 7.34
CA ALA A 81 19.17 -10.25 6.49
C ALA A 81 18.83 -10.46 5.02
N SER A 82 17.81 -11.27 4.70
CA SER A 82 17.40 -11.51 3.31
C SER A 82 16.89 -10.25 2.62
N TRP A 83 16.47 -9.22 3.36
CA TRP A 83 16.05 -7.94 2.79
C TRP A 83 17.16 -7.19 2.07
N VAL A 84 18.43 -7.44 2.46
CA VAL A 84 19.61 -6.86 1.83
C VAL A 84 20.30 -7.89 0.94
N LEU A 85 20.46 -9.13 1.42
CA LEU A 85 21.18 -10.18 0.69
C LEU A 85 20.53 -10.51 -0.66
N GLY A 86 19.21 -10.66 -0.72
CA GLY A 86 18.51 -10.98 -1.97
C GLY A 86 18.74 -9.93 -3.06
N PRO A 87 18.41 -8.65 -2.81
CA PRO A 87 18.68 -7.56 -3.76
C PRO A 87 20.17 -7.41 -4.12
N THR A 88 21.08 -7.62 -3.15
CA THR A 88 22.53 -7.54 -3.39
C THR A 88 23.01 -8.63 -4.34
N LEU A 89 22.54 -9.87 -4.17
CA LEU A 89 22.88 -10.98 -5.07
C LEU A 89 22.34 -10.75 -6.48
N LEU A 90 21.12 -10.22 -6.61
CA LEU A 90 20.55 -9.85 -7.92
C LEU A 90 21.37 -8.73 -8.58
N ALA A 91 21.70 -7.68 -7.84
CA ALA A 91 22.55 -6.59 -8.34
C ALA A 91 23.92 -7.12 -8.80
N GLY A 92 24.55 -8.01 -8.02
CA GLY A 92 25.80 -8.68 -8.38
C GLY A 92 25.67 -9.54 -9.63
N PHE A 93 24.56 -10.26 -9.80
CA PHE A 93 24.25 -11.03 -11.00
C PHE A 93 24.13 -10.12 -12.24
N PHE A 94 23.30 -9.07 -12.18
CA PHE A 94 23.14 -8.15 -13.32
C PHE A 94 24.46 -7.46 -13.68
N LEU A 95 25.25 -7.05 -12.69
CA LEU A 95 26.56 -6.45 -12.92
C LEU A 95 27.55 -7.44 -13.54
N GLY A 96 27.66 -8.65 -12.97
CA GLY A 96 28.66 -9.64 -13.37
C GLY A 96 28.34 -10.33 -14.70
N ALA A 97 27.07 -10.66 -14.94
CA ALA A 97 26.64 -11.39 -16.14
C ALA A 97 26.32 -10.48 -17.32
N LEU A 98 25.80 -9.27 -17.06
CA LEU A 98 25.22 -8.39 -18.09
C LEU A 98 25.84 -6.97 -18.11
N GLY A 99 26.74 -6.67 -17.16
CA GLY A 99 27.50 -5.42 -17.11
C GLY A 99 26.76 -4.24 -16.44
N PRO A 100 27.44 -3.09 -16.33
CA PRO A 100 26.94 -1.93 -15.58
C PRO A 100 25.62 -1.35 -16.11
N LYS A 101 25.41 -1.38 -17.44
CA LYS A 101 24.16 -0.90 -18.05
C LYS A 101 22.96 -1.73 -17.57
N ALA A 102 23.11 -3.05 -17.46
CA ALA A 102 22.05 -3.92 -16.98
C ALA A 102 21.75 -3.69 -15.51
N LEU A 103 22.78 -3.49 -14.67
CA LEU A 103 22.60 -3.10 -13.28
C LEU A 103 21.83 -1.78 -13.14
N LEU A 104 22.19 -0.76 -13.91
CA LEU A 104 21.50 0.54 -13.86
C LEU A 104 20.04 0.42 -14.30
N THR A 105 19.76 -0.32 -15.38
CA THR A 105 18.39 -0.58 -15.82
C THR A 105 17.58 -1.34 -14.78
N PHE A 106 18.18 -2.36 -14.15
CA PHE A 106 17.57 -3.13 -13.06
C PHE A 106 17.21 -2.23 -11.88
N LEU A 107 18.17 -1.45 -11.37
CA LEU A 107 17.93 -0.55 -10.24
C LEU A 107 16.91 0.56 -10.57
N GLY A 108 16.95 1.09 -11.79
CA GLY A 108 15.98 2.07 -12.27
C GLY A 108 14.56 1.49 -12.33
N ALA A 109 14.40 0.28 -12.86
CA ALA A 109 13.11 -0.41 -12.90
C ALA A 109 12.57 -0.71 -11.49
N SER A 110 13.44 -1.20 -10.59
CA SER A 110 13.10 -1.44 -9.18
C SER A 110 12.65 -0.16 -8.48
N LEU A 111 13.36 0.95 -8.68
CA LEU A 111 12.98 2.25 -8.12
C LEU A 111 11.59 2.70 -8.60
N VAL A 112 11.34 2.61 -9.91
CA VAL A 112 10.02 2.96 -10.47
C VAL A 112 8.92 2.06 -9.89
N ALA A 113 9.17 0.76 -9.75
CA ALA A 113 8.21 -0.17 -9.16
C ALA A 113 7.90 0.16 -7.68
N ILE A 114 8.93 0.49 -6.89
CA ILE A 114 8.77 0.92 -5.48
C ILE A 114 7.94 2.20 -5.41
N LEU A 115 8.30 3.22 -6.18
CA LEU A 115 7.59 4.50 -6.19
C LEU A 115 6.13 4.31 -6.61
N MET A 116 5.87 3.49 -7.63
CA MET A 116 4.50 3.21 -8.07
C MET A 116 3.67 2.53 -6.97
N LEU A 117 4.24 1.53 -6.29
CA LEU A 117 3.57 0.85 -5.19
C LEU A 117 3.26 1.79 -4.03
N GLU A 118 4.19 2.66 -3.65
CA GLU A 118 3.97 3.63 -2.57
C GLU A 118 2.97 4.72 -2.96
N ILE A 119 2.96 5.20 -4.20
CA ILE A 119 1.94 6.15 -4.67
C ILE A 119 0.54 5.50 -4.65
N VAL A 120 0.42 4.23 -5.03
CA VAL A 120 -0.87 3.52 -4.97
C VAL A 120 -1.35 3.38 -3.53
N GLN A 121 -0.47 2.99 -2.58
CA GLN A 121 -0.84 2.95 -1.16
C GLN A 121 -1.26 4.32 -0.61
N TYR A 122 -0.56 5.38 -1.03
CA TYR A 122 -0.93 6.76 -0.67
C TYR A 122 -2.33 7.09 -1.15
N ILE A 123 -2.68 6.76 -2.40
CA ILE A 123 -4.01 6.97 -2.98
C ILE A 123 -5.07 6.18 -2.21
N GLU A 124 -4.79 4.90 -1.94
CA GLU A 124 -5.69 3.96 -1.27
C GLU A 124 -6.03 4.34 0.18
N HIS A 125 -5.11 5.02 0.87
CA HIS A 125 -5.29 5.38 2.29
C HIS A 125 -5.11 6.87 2.55
N TYR A 126 -5.40 7.72 1.58
CA TYR A 126 -5.25 9.16 1.75
C TYR A 126 -6.27 9.73 2.74
N GLY A 127 -5.77 10.22 3.87
CA GLY A 127 -6.51 11.02 4.86
C GLY A 127 -7.61 10.29 5.63
N LEU A 128 -7.85 9.01 5.37
CA LEU A 128 -8.83 8.21 6.08
C LEU A 128 -8.29 7.80 7.45
N GLU A 129 -9.09 8.01 8.50
CA GLU A 129 -8.71 7.73 9.88
C GLU A 129 -9.76 6.89 10.61
N ARG A 130 -9.29 5.91 11.39
CA ARG A 130 -10.08 5.14 12.34
C ARG A 130 -10.29 5.95 13.59
N LYS A 131 -11.52 5.91 14.10
CA LYS A 131 -11.85 6.52 15.39
C LYS A 131 -11.24 5.74 16.54
N ARG A 132 -10.72 6.49 17.50
CA ARG A 132 -10.31 5.95 18.80
C ARG A 132 -11.53 5.88 19.71
N LEU A 133 -11.79 4.71 20.26
CA LEU A 133 -12.91 4.42 21.15
C LEU A 133 -12.55 4.78 22.61
N ASP A 134 -13.56 4.90 23.46
CA ASP A 134 -13.40 5.24 24.89
C ASP A 134 -12.52 4.25 25.65
N ASN A 135 -12.46 3.00 25.20
CA ASN A 135 -11.59 1.96 25.76
C ASN A 135 -10.10 2.10 25.33
N GLY A 136 -9.76 3.16 24.61
CA GLY A 136 -8.41 3.47 24.14
C GLY A 136 -7.97 2.74 22.88
N LYS A 137 -8.75 1.77 22.37
CA LYS A 137 -8.49 1.03 21.12
C LYS A 137 -9.10 1.75 19.91
N TYR A 138 -8.63 1.42 18.71
CA TYR A 138 -9.26 1.89 17.47
C TYR A 138 -10.42 0.98 17.06
N GLU A 139 -11.46 1.55 16.45
CA GLU A 139 -12.60 0.81 15.90
C GLU A 139 -12.17 -0.23 14.87
N PRO A 140 -12.87 -1.35 14.64
CA PRO A 140 -12.47 -2.36 13.66
C PRO A 140 -12.27 -1.79 12.26
N VAL A 141 -11.42 -2.43 11.44
CA VAL A 141 -11.25 -2.04 10.03
C VAL A 141 -12.57 -2.29 9.28
N THR A 142 -13.00 -1.31 8.48
CA THR A 142 -14.20 -1.39 7.63
C THR A 142 -13.85 -0.82 6.26
N THR A 143 -14.80 -0.87 5.32
CA THR A 143 -14.64 -0.24 4.00
C THR A 143 -14.49 1.27 4.08
N ALA A 144 -14.70 1.89 5.24
CA ALA A 144 -14.47 3.32 5.44
C ALA A 144 -12.99 3.71 5.50
N HIS A 145 -12.09 2.75 5.74
CA HIS A 145 -10.67 3.02 6.02
C HIS A 145 -9.76 2.81 4.81
N SER A 146 -10.35 2.70 3.62
CA SER A 146 -9.65 2.58 2.34
C SER A 146 -10.52 3.14 1.23
N TRP A 147 -9.91 3.88 0.31
CA TRP A 147 -10.54 4.32 -0.92
C TRP A 147 -10.71 3.15 -1.88
N ASN A 148 -11.87 3.08 -2.52
CA ASN A 148 -12.23 2.01 -3.45
C ASN A 148 -12.44 2.56 -4.87
N ALA A 149 -12.18 1.75 -5.90
CA ALA A 149 -12.47 2.08 -7.29
C ALA A 149 -12.86 0.80 -8.06
N ASP A 150 -13.65 0.97 -9.13
CA ASP A 150 -14.08 -0.15 -9.97
C ASP A 150 -14.05 0.21 -11.46
N TRP A 151 -12.84 0.53 -11.93
CA TRP A 151 -12.60 0.86 -13.33
C TRP A 151 -12.07 -0.37 -14.06
N LEU A 152 -12.88 -0.97 -14.93
CA LEU A 152 -12.60 -2.25 -15.62
C LEU A 152 -11.16 -2.35 -16.16
N PHE A 153 -10.72 -1.39 -16.97
CA PHE A 153 -9.41 -1.44 -17.60
C PHE A 153 -8.27 -1.46 -16.58
N THR A 154 -8.35 -0.59 -15.58
CA THR A 154 -7.35 -0.54 -14.51
C THR A 154 -7.42 -1.80 -13.66
N ASN A 155 -8.60 -2.32 -13.35
CA ASN A 155 -8.79 -3.58 -12.62
C ASN A 155 -8.16 -4.78 -13.33
N CYS A 156 -8.27 -4.86 -14.65
CA CYS A 156 -7.56 -5.88 -15.42
C CYS A 156 -6.04 -5.74 -15.30
N HIS A 157 -5.52 -4.51 -15.25
CA HIS A 157 -4.07 -4.25 -15.19
C HIS A 157 -3.48 -4.46 -13.79
N VAL A 158 -4.14 -3.97 -12.75
CA VAL A 158 -3.69 -4.08 -11.35
C VAL A 158 -4.25 -5.31 -10.64
N ILE A 159 -4.94 -6.19 -11.37
CA ILE A 159 -5.48 -7.45 -10.86
C ILE A 159 -6.44 -7.17 -9.69
N ASN A 160 -7.46 -6.36 -9.95
CA ASN A 160 -8.53 -5.98 -9.02
C ASN A 160 -8.08 -5.28 -7.72
N LEU A 161 -6.83 -4.80 -7.63
CA LEU A 161 -6.34 -4.06 -6.46
C LEU A 161 -7.21 -2.83 -6.12
N GLN A 162 -7.93 -2.24 -7.09
CA GLN A 162 -8.82 -1.11 -6.80
C GLN A 162 -10.01 -1.46 -5.90
N LEU A 163 -10.37 -2.74 -5.78
CA LEU A 163 -11.41 -3.25 -4.89
C LEU A 163 -10.90 -3.33 -3.44
N HIS A 164 -10.13 -2.32 -3.04
CA HIS A 164 -9.28 -2.29 -1.86
C HIS A 164 -10.08 -2.31 -0.55
N GLY A 165 -11.31 -1.77 -0.59
CA GLY A 165 -12.25 -1.83 0.51
C GLY A 165 -12.54 -3.27 0.94
N ASP A 166 -12.73 -4.19 -0.01
CA ASP A 166 -12.95 -5.61 0.31
C ASP A 166 -11.65 -6.31 0.70
N HIS A 167 -10.53 -5.94 0.08
CA HIS A 167 -9.21 -6.43 0.47
C HIS A 167 -8.91 -6.15 1.95
N HIS A 168 -9.17 -4.93 2.45
CA HIS A 168 -8.94 -4.61 3.86
C HIS A 168 -9.94 -5.25 4.81
N LEU A 169 -11.17 -5.51 4.37
CA LEU A 169 -12.12 -6.31 5.13
C LEU A 169 -11.68 -7.77 5.24
N ASN A 170 -11.24 -8.36 4.12
CA ASN A 170 -10.98 -9.78 3.98
C ASN A 170 -9.70 -10.03 3.14
N ALA A 171 -8.53 -9.72 3.68
CA ALA A 171 -7.26 -9.80 2.93
C ALA A 171 -6.94 -11.18 2.34
N LYS A 172 -7.57 -12.25 2.84
CA LYS A 172 -7.38 -13.63 2.33
C LYS A 172 -8.30 -13.97 1.14
N THR A 173 -9.20 -13.08 0.75
CA THR A 173 -10.04 -13.25 -0.43
C THR A 173 -9.16 -13.19 -1.68
N PRO A 174 -9.24 -14.18 -2.58
CA PRO A 174 -8.50 -14.13 -3.84
C PRO A 174 -8.86 -12.88 -4.66
N PHE A 175 -7.90 -12.31 -5.38
CA PHE A 175 -8.10 -11.09 -6.17
C PHE A 175 -9.26 -11.18 -7.18
N ASN A 176 -9.55 -12.38 -7.69
CA ASN A 176 -10.61 -12.65 -8.65
C ASN A 176 -12.01 -12.78 -8.00
N GLU A 177 -12.08 -12.80 -6.68
CA GLU A 177 -13.31 -12.88 -5.88
C GLU A 177 -13.58 -11.59 -5.11
N LEU A 178 -12.70 -10.59 -5.20
CA LEU A 178 -12.92 -9.30 -4.56
C LEU A 178 -14.18 -8.62 -5.12
N GLU A 179 -14.94 -7.99 -4.22
CA GLU A 179 -16.19 -7.31 -4.57
C GLU A 179 -16.08 -5.80 -4.44
N ASN A 180 -16.78 -5.07 -5.31
CA ASN A 180 -16.89 -3.62 -5.20
C ASN A 180 -17.76 -3.21 -4.00
N LYS A 181 -17.12 -2.65 -2.96
CA LYS A 181 -17.80 -2.15 -1.76
C LYS A 181 -18.18 -0.67 -1.91
N THR A 182 -19.36 -0.45 -2.48
CA THR A 182 -19.89 0.90 -2.80
C THR A 182 -20.26 1.75 -1.58
N LYS A 183 -20.38 1.15 -0.39
CA LYS A 183 -20.65 1.89 0.86
C LYS A 183 -19.43 2.64 1.40
N GLY A 184 -18.22 2.27 0.99
CA GLY A 184 -16.97 2.96 1.35
C GLY A 184 -16.69 4.19 0.46
N PRO A 185 -15.66 4.98 0.78
CA PRO A 185 -15.27 6.14 -0.01
C PRO A 185 -14.77 5.69 -1.39
N GLN A 186 -15.22 6.38 -2.44
CA GLN A 186 -14.90 6.03 -3.83
C GLN A 186 -13.94 7.03 -4.46
N LEU A 187 -12.94 6.50 -5.16
CA LEU A 187 -12.03 7.27 -5.98
C LEU A 187 -12.74 7.86 -7.19
N CYS A 188 -12.27 9.03 -7.61
CA CYS A 188 -12.92 9.83 -8.64
C CYS A 188 -12.46 9.56 -10.06
N ALA A 189 -11.38 8.80 -10.20
CA ALA A 189 -10.71 8.51 -11.45
C ALA A 189 -9.95 7.19 -11.30
N PRO A 190 -9.57 6.53 -12.41
CA PRO A 190 -8.74 5.34 -12.36
C PRO A 190 -7.32 5.66 -11.88
N TYR A 191 -6.62 4.65 -11.35
CA TYR A 191 -5.28 4.81 -10.76
C TYR A 191 -4.28 5.59 -11.64
N PRO A 192 -4.15 5.34 -12.97
CA PRO A 192 -3.19 6.09 -13.78
C PRO A 192 -3.39 7.61 -13.74
N VAL A 193 -4.64 8.06 -13.69
CA VAL A 193 -4.96 9.50 -13.56
C VAL A 193 -4.59 9.99 -12.16
N LEU A 194 -4.99 9.26 -11.13
CA LEU A 194 -4.73 9.64 -9.73
C LEU A 194 -3.25 9.64 -9.38
N ILE A 195 -2.45 8.73 -9.95
CA ILE A 195 -1.00 8.72 -9.81
C ILE A 195 -0.41 10.04 -10.33
N LEU A 196 -0.82 10.49 -11.51
CA LEU A 196 -0.34 11.77 -12.07
C LEU A 196 -0.80 12.96 -11.22
N LEU A 197 -2.03 12.93 -10.70
CA LEU A 197 -2.54 13.98 -9.82
C LEU A 197 -1.79 14.03 -8.48
N ALA A 198 -1.51 12.87 -7.86
CA ALA A 198 -0.79 12.75 -6.60
C ALA A 198 0.63 13.35 -6.68
N LEU A 199 1.28 13.23 -7.85
CA LEU A 199 2.59 13.82 -8.12
C LEU A 199 2.58 15.36 -8.18
N VAL A 200 1.39 15.98 -8.25
CA VAL A 200 1.18 17.44 -8.20
C VAL A 200 0.36 17.78 -6.94
N PRO A 201 0.99 17.89 -5.74
CA PRO A 201 0.26 17.98 -4.48
C PRO A 201 -0.83 19.06 -4.42
N PRO A 202 -0.64 20.30 -4.92
CA PRO A 202 -1.72 21.29 -4.91
C PRO A 202 -2.98 20.84 -5.65
N LEU A 203 -2.82 20.12 -6.76
CA LEU A 203 -3.94 19.59 -7.54
C LEU A 203 -4.57 18.37 -6.85
N TRP A 204 -3.74 17.50 -6.27
CA TRP A 204 -4.20 16.39 -5.44
C TRP A 204 -5.07 16.89 -4.28
N PHE A 205 -4.59 17.84 -3.49
CA PHE A 205 -5.31 18.40 -2.34
C PHE A 205 -6.62 19.06 -2.76
N TRP A 206 -6.61 19.82 -3.87
CA TRP A 206 -7.82 20.46 -4.40
C TRP A 206 -8.95 19.46 -4.69
N ILE A 207 -8.62 18.22 -5.08
CA ILE A 207 -9.60 17.17 -5.41
C ILE A 207 -9.90 16.31 -4.18
N MET A 208 -8.87 15.75 -3.56
CA MET A 208 -9.01 14.67 -2.59
C MET A 208 -9.36 15.16 -1.19
N ASP A 209 -8.94 16.36 -0.79
CA ASP A 209 -9.37 16.91 0.51
C ASP A 209 -10.88 17.17 0.51
N ARG A 210 -11.43 17.69 -0.59
CA ARG A 210 -12.88 17.90 -0.73
C ARG A 210 -13.67 16.61 -0.68
N ARG A 211 -13.16 15.55 -1.34
CA ARG A 211 -13.81 14.24 -1.33
C ARG A 211 -13.76 13.58 0.04
N LEU A 212 -12.64 13.73 0.74
CA LEU A 212 -12.51 13.28 2.12
C LEU A 212 -13.52 14.01 3.02
N ASP A 213 -13.62 15.34 2.90
CA ASP A 213 -14.58 16.15 3.67
C ASP A 213 -16.03 15.73 3.41
N GLU A 214 -16.40 15.52 2.14
CA GLU A 214 -17.73 15.03 1.76
C GLU A 214 -18.03 13.67 2.38
N PHE A 215 -17.06 12.75 2.39
CA PHE A 215 -17.20 11.42 2.97
C PHE A 215 -17.34 11.49 4.50
N GLU A 216 -16.51 12.25 5.19
CA GLU A 216 -16.57 12.43 6.65
C GLU A 216 -17.91 13.03 7.09
N GLN A 217 -18.43 14.01 6.35
CA GLN A 217 -19.75 14.59 6.61
C GLN A 217 -20.87 13.56 6.43
N GLN A 218 -20.80 12.71 5.41
CA GLN A 218 -21.78 11.64 5.20
C GLN A 218 -21.75 10.62 6.35
N GLN A 219 -20.57 10.23 6.81
CA GLN A 219 -20.42 9.35 7.96
C GLN A 219 -20.96 9.97 9.25
N GLY A 220 -20.66 11.25 9.50
CA GLY A 220 -21.18 11.97 10.67
C GLY A 220 -22.70 12.00 10.71
N LYS A 221 -23.36 12.22 9.56
CA LYS A 221 -24.83 12.18 9.44
C LYS A 221 -25.39 10.79 9.69
N GLN A 222 -24.74 9.74 9.18
CA GLN A 222 -25.17 8.35 9.42
C GLN A 222 -25.01 7.93 10.89
N ALA A 223 -24.00 8.43 11.59
CA ALA A 223 -23.82 8.15 13.01
C ALA A 223 -24.79 8.92 13.93
N ALA A 224 -25.35 10.03 13.44
CA ALA A 224 -26.29 10.86 14.19
C ALA A 224 -27.77 10.49 13.97
N ALA A 225 -28.08 9.68 12.95
CA ALA A 225 -29.41 9.20 12.60
C ALA A 225 -29.68 7.82 13.24
#